data_AF-A0A959E6H0-F1
#
_entry.id   AF-A0A959E6H0-F1
#
_cell.length_a   1.000
_cell.length_b   1.000
_cell.length_c   1.000
_cell.angle_alpha   90.00
_cell.angle_beta   90.00
_cell.angle_gamma   90.00
#
_symmetry.space_group_name_H-M   'P 1'
#
loop_
_entity.id
_entity.type
_entity.pdbx_description
1 polymer ?
#
loop_
_entity_poly.entity_id
_entity_poly.type
_entity_poly.pdbx_seq_one_letter_code
_entity_poly.pdbx_strand_id
1 'polypeptide(L)'
;ILVDGKGQNAGPLRAAAPLPESDYANTPEFDFARGAFTGGYEGVEGRAEHTRSVLYIRGKYWIVIDRIETDRPRELSVLWHFEPNCTVAAEKGGRLVARNGDANLQFIPLGPTLPQPEIIAGQEKPVIQGWYSAEYGIKVPNPTAVYTLKNAGSLTLVWLLVPSSGQMPDVKGWYSLSDDGAMNFKIRQGKADPVTAKVYMTGIPQVEGVSSR
;
A
#
# COMPACT_ATOMS: atom_id res chain seq x y z
N ILE A 1 1.77 8.18 -2.76
CA ILE A 1 3.10 8.46 -2.20
C ILE A 1 3.45 9.87 -2.61
N LEU A 2 4.00 10.68 -1.70
CA LEU A 2 4.57 11.99 -2.03
C LEU A 2 6.08 11.88 -2.07
N VAL A 3 6.71 12.63 -2.96
CA VAL A 3 8.17 12.80 -3.04
C VAL A 3 8.46 14.27 -2.77
N ASP A 4 9.29 14.53 -1.77
CA ASP A 4 9.64 15.87 -1.30
C ASP A 4 8.38 16.74 -1.02
N GLY A 5 7.35 16.10 -0.45
CA GLY A 5 6.05 16.72 -0.14
C GLY A 5 5.15 16.98 -1.36
N LYS A 6 5.51 16.51 -2.54
CA LYS A 6 4.80 16.76 -3.81
C LYS A 6 4.09 15.52 -4.34
N GLY A 7 2.96 15.75 -5.01
CA GLY A 7 2.19 14.72 -5.69
C GLY A 7 2.77 14.36 -7.06
N GLN A 8 2.31 13.25 -7.63
CA GLN A 8 2.59 12.89 -9.01
C GLN A 8 2.05 13.96 -9.96
N ASN A 9 2.73 14.17 -11.08
CA ASN A 9 2.21 15.00 -12.16
C ASN A 9 0.86 14.45 -12.68
N ALA A 10 0.12 15.27 -13.43
CA ALA A 10 -1.09 14.80 -14.08
C ALA A 10 -0.79 13.60 -15.01
N GLY A 11 -1.48 12.49 -14.75
CA GLY A 11 -1.43 11.31 -15.62
C GLY A 11 -2.25 11.48 -16.90
N PRO A 12 -2.16 10.52 -17.83
CA PRO A 12 -2.97 10.52 -19.04
C PRO A 12 -4.47 10.43 -18.69
N LEU A 13 -5.29 11.28 -19.30
CA LEU A 13 -6.75 11.31 -19.08
C LEU A 13 -7.50 10.19 -19.81
N ARG A 14 -6.86 9.54 -20.78
CA ARG A 14 -7.43 8.48 -21.62
C ARG A 14 -6.41 7.39 -21.83
N ALA A 15 -6.84 6.14 -21.73
CA ALA A 15 -6.02 5.00 -22.13
C ALA A 15 -6.00 4.90 -23.66
N ALA A 16 -4.81 4.70 -24.23
CA ALA A 16 -4.63 4.47 -25.67
C ALA A 16 -4.79 2.98 -26.05
N ALA A 17 -4.60 2.09 -25.07
CA ALA A 17 -4.65 0.64 -25.21
C ALA A 17 -5.11 0.01 -23.88
N PRO A 18 -5.63 -1.24 -23.90
CA PRO A 18 -5.87 -1.99 -22.67
C PRO A 18 -4.56 -2.23 -21.90
N LEU A 19 -4.69 -2.57 -20.61
CA LEU A 19 -3.55 -2.97 -19.80
C LEU A 19 -2.89 -4.24 -20.36
N PRO A 20 -1.55 -4.37 -20.31
CA PRO A 20 -0.88 -5.61 -20.67
C PRO A 20 -1.35 -6.77 -19.80
N GLU A 21 -1.53 -7.96 -20.38
CA GLU A 21 -1.89 -9.17 -19.63
C GLU A 21 -0.83 -9.59 -18.60
N SER A 22 0.39 -9.05 -18.68
CA SER A 22 1.43 -9.22 -17.66
C SER A 22 1.21 -8.40 -16.39
N ASP A 23 0.28 -7.44 -16.42
CA ASP A 23 0.11 -6.43 -15.37
C ASP A 23 -1.14 -6.68 -14.53
N TYR A 24 -1.96 -7.66 -14.90
CA TYR A 24 -3.11 -8.07 -14.09
C TYR A 24 -3.41 -9.56 -14.24
N ALA A 25 -4.01 -10.14 -13.20
CA ALA A 25 -4.60 -11.47 -13.27
C ALA A 25 -5.85 -11.50 -12.41
N ASN A 26 -6.87 -12.23 -12.86
CA ASN A 26 -8.06 -12.52 -12.08
C ASN A 26 -8.23 -14.03 -12.07
N THR A 27 -8.08 -14.64 -10.89
CA THR A 27 -8.16 -16.09 -10.71
C THR A 27 -9.12 -16.42 -9.57
N PRO A 28 -9.60 -17.66 -9.46
CA PRO A 28 -10.40 -18.08 -8.31
C PRO A 28 -9.67 -17.82 -6.97
N GLU A 29 -8.35 -18.01 -6.93
CA GLU A 29 -7.52 -17.95 -5.72
C GLU A 29 -7.00 -16.55 -5.39
N PHE A 30 -6.74 -15.72 -6.40
CA PHE A 30 -6.18 -14.38 -6.24
C PHE A 30 -6.51 -13.42 -7.39
N ASP A 31 -6.50 -12.12 -7.09
CA ASP A 31 -6.44 -11.07 -8.10
C ASP A 31 -5.11 -10.33 -7.99
N PHE A 32 -4.59 -9.87 -9.11
CA PHE A 32 -3.36 -9.11 -9.18
C PHE A 32 -3.54 -7.90 -10.10
N ALA A 33 -2.95 -6.78 -9.73
CA ALA A 33 -2.79 -5.62 -10.60
C ALA A 33 -1.46 -4.93 -10.30
N ARG A 34 -0.84 -4.38 -11.33
CA ARG A 34 0.40 -3.59 -11.26
C ARG A 34 0.25 -2.34 -12.11
N GLY A 35 0.76 -1.23 -11.59
CA GLY A 35 0.82 0.04 -12.31
C GLY A 35 2.09 0.80 -11.96
N ALA A 36 2.69 1.43 -12.96
CA ALA A 36 3.86 2.28 -12.81
C ALA A 36 3.52 3.72 -13.21
N PHE A 37 3.93 4.67 -12.39
CA PHE A 37 3.89 6.08 -12.71
C PHE A 37 5.31 6.59 -12.91
N THR A 38 5.63 6.94 -14.16
CA THR A 38 6.94 7.44 -14.58
C THR A 38 6.92 8.90 -15.02
N GLY A 39 5.75 9.57 -14.94
CA GLY A 39 5.56 10.96 -15.36
C GLY A 39 6.15 12.02 -14.42
N GLY A 40 6.85 11.61 -13.36
CA GLY A 40 7.48 12.51 -12.37
C GLY A 40 6.52 13.14 -11.35
N TYR A 41 7.06 14.04 -10.53
CA TYR A 41 6.34 14.68 -9.43
C TYR A 41 6.34 16.21 -9.60
N GLU A 42 5.25 16.85 -9.16
CA GLU A 42 5.04 18.29 -9.39
C GLU A 42 6.10 19.14 -8.68
N GLY A 43 6.88 19.90 -9.46
CA GLY A 43 7.91 20.78 -8.90
C GLY A 43 9.06 20.03 -8.22
N VAL A 44 9.23 18.74 -8.49
CA VAL A 44 10.35 17.93 -8.01
C VAL A 44 11.40 17.83 -9.10
N GLU A 45 12.63 18.24 -8.78
CA GLU A 45 13.77 18.10 -9.70
C GLU A 45 14.27 16.65 -9.71
N GLY A 46 14.67 16.15 -10.89
CA GLY A 46 15.24 14.82 -11.06
C GLY A 46 14.21 13.73 -11.31
N ARG A 47 14.66 12.48 -11.26
CA ARG A 47 13.82 11.30 -11.54
C ARG A 47 13.33 10.65 -10.25
N ALA A 48 12.01 10.47 -10.16
CA ALA A 48 11.36 9.64 -9.16
C ALA A 48 10.18 8.90 -9.81
N GLU A 49 10.19 7.59 -9.73
CA GLU A 49 9.18 6.70 -10.30
C GLU A 49 8.55 5.86 -9.20
N HIS A 50 7.26 5.58 -9.33
CA HIS A 50 6.52 4.76 -8.37
C HIS A 50 5.79 3.65 -9.08
N THR A 51 6.14 2.41 -8.75
CA THR A 51 5.39 1.23 -9.16
C THR A 51 4.65 0.66 -7.96
N ARG A 52 3.35 0.41 -8.11
CA ARG A 52 2.53 -0.30 -7.13
C ARG A 52 2.04 -1.60 -7.73
N SER A 53 2.29 -2.69 -7.00
CA SER A 53 1.66 -3.99 -7.24
C SER A 53 0.71 -4.31 -6.08
N VAL A 54 -0.47 -4.83 -6.39
CA VAL A 54 -1.47 -5.25 -5.42
C VAL A 54 -1.85 -6.68 -5.72
N LEU A 55 -1.63 -7.57 -4.75
CA LEU A 55 -2.04 -8.97 -4.79
C LEU A 55 -3.14 -9.18 -3.75
N TYR A 56 -4.35 -9.46 -4.20
CA TYR A 56 -5.46 -9.86 -3.34
C TYR A 56 -5.51 -11.38 -3.23
N ILE A 57 -5.33 -11.91 -2.02
CA ILE A 57 -5.58 -13.32 -1.73
C ILE A 57 -7.07 -13.47 -1.38
N ARG A 58 -7.80 -14.25 -2.19
CA ARG A 58 -9.26 -14.30 -2.16
C ARG A 58 -9.79 -14.55 -0.74
N GLY A 59 -10.64 -13.64 -0.28
CA GLY A 59 -11.31 -13.72 1.01
C GLY A 59 -10.38 -13.63 2.23
N LYS A 60 -9.10 -13.27 2.06
CA LYS A 60 -8.12 -13.24 3.16
C LYS A 60 -7.53 -11.86 3.40
N TYR A 61 -6.75 -11.30 2.46
CA TYR A 61 -5.98 -10.06 2.66
C TYR A 61 -5.38 -9.57 1.35
N TRP A 62 -4.77 -8.38 1.37
CA TRP A 62 -3.98 -7.84 0.27
C TRP A 62 -2.50 -7.71 0.65
N ILE A 63 -1.62 -7.95 -0.32
CA ILE A 63 -0.21 -7.56 -0.26
C ILE A 63 -0.04 -6.40 -1.24
N VAL A 64 0.36 -5.23 -0.72
CA VAL A 64 0.67 -4.04 -1.52
C VAL A 64 2.17 -3.84 -1.51
N ILE A 65 2.77 -3.76 -2.70
CA ILE A 65 4.20 -3.57 -2.89
C ILE A 65 4.38 -2.23 -3.58
N ASP A 66 4.94 -1.27 -2.87
CA ASP A 66 5.33 0.03 -3.41
C ASP A 66 6.83 0.03 -3.67
N ARG A 67 7.24 0.07 -4.94
CA ARG A 67 8.62 0.30 -5.34
C ARG A 67 8.79 1.74 -5.77
N ILE A 68 9.73 2.42 -5.13
CA ILE A 68 10.12 3.79 -5.45
C ILE A 68 11.53 3.73 -6.01
N GLU A 69 11.73 4.26 -7.21
CA GLU A 69 13.03 4.37 -7.85
C GLU A 69 13.37 5.85 -8.02
N THR A 70 14.46 6.30 -7.41
CA THR A 70 14.88 7.71 -7.40
C THR A 70 16.35 7.85 -7.78
N ASP A 71 16.68 8.95 -8.44
CA ASP A 71 18.05 9.30 -8.81
C ASP A 71 18.89 9.89 -7.65
N ARG A 72 18.23 10.26 -6.55
CA ARG A 72 18.85 10.87 -5.37
C ARG A 72 18.05 10.56 -4.10
N PRO A 73 18.64 10.73 -2.89
CA PRO A 73 17.88 10.63 -1.64
C PRO A 73 16.72 11.64 -1.59
N ARG A 74 15.56 11.21 -1.10
CA ARG A 74 14.31 11.98 -1.02
C ARG A 74 13.71 11.98 0.38
N GLU A 75 12.81 12.92 0.64
CA GLU A 75 11.79 12.71 1.66
C GLU A 75 10.58 12.03 1.01
N LEU A 76 10.21 10.84 1.49
CA LEU A 76 9.05 10.11 1.00
C LEU A 76 7.94 10.14 2.05
N SER A 77 6.73 10.50 1.62
CA SER A 77 5.53 10.37 2.45
C SER A 77 4.62 9.27 1.92
N VAL A 78 4.28 8.30 2.76
CA VAL A 78 3.26 7.29 2.44
C VAL A 78 2.00 7.60 3.22
N LEU A 79 0.90 7.76 2.50
CA LEU A 79 -0.37 8.20 3.05
C LEU A 79 -1.41 7.09 2.90
N TRP A 80 -2.13 6.81 3.98
CA TRP A 80 -3.33 5.99 3.99
C TRP A 80 -4.48 6.83 4.52
N HIS A 81 -5.42 7.15 3.64
CA HIS A 81 -6.67 7.81 3.97
C HIS A 81 -7.71 6.75 4.35
N PHE A 82 -8.43 7.00 5.44
CA PHE A 82 -9.43 6.07 5.96
C PHE A 82 -10.84 6.56 5.68
N GLU A 83 -11.87 5.90 6.20
CA GLU A 83 -13.23 6.45 6.23
C GLU A 83 -13.35 7.47 7.40
N PRO A 84 -14.12 8.57 7.28
CA PRO A 84 -14.19 9.62 8.31
C PRO A 84 -14.52 9.15 9.73
N ASN A 85 -15.34 8.11 9.89
CA ASN A 85 -15.77 7.59 11.18
C ASN A 85 -14.84 6.48 11.71
N CYS A 86 -13.81 6.08 10.97
CA CYS A 86 -12.82 5.12 11.45
C CYS A 86 -12.06 5.66 12.67
N THR A 87 -11.97 4.85 13.72
CA THR A 87 -10.96 5.04 14.77
C THR A 87 -9.65 4.42 14.30
N VAL A 88 -8.63 5.25 14.09
CA VAL A 88 -7.31 4.83 13.60
C VAL A 88 -6.30 4.93 14.73
N ALA A 89 -5.53 3.87 14.94
CA ALA A 89 -4.45 3.81 15.92
C ALA A 89 -3.15 3.33 15.26
N ALA A 90 -2.05 3.98 15.60
CA ALA A 90 -0.71 3.54 15.27
C ALA A 90 -0.16 2.65 16.39
N GLU A 91 0.43 1.52 16.02
CA GLU A 91 1.03 0.55 16.92
C GLU A 91 2.55 0.45 16.66
N LYS A 92 3.26 -0.25 17.56
CA LYS A 92 4.71 -0.51 17.41
C LYS A 92 5.02 -1.13 16.04
N GLY A 93 6.21 -0.85 15.52
CA GLY A 93 6.64 -1.35 14.21
C GLY A 93 6.05 -0.61 13.02
N GLY A 94 5.31 0.49 13.25
CA GLY A 94 4.63 1.24 12.20
C GLY A 94 3.36 0.56 11.70
N ARG A 95 2.77 -0.36 12.47
CA ARG A 95 1.47 -0.96 12.13
C ARG A 95 0.35 0.05 12.34
N LEU A 96 -0.67 0.03 11.48
CA LEU A 96 -1.91 0.76 11.69
C LEU A 96 -3.07 -0.18 11.89
N VAL A 97 -4.01 0.28 12.69
CA VAL A 97 -5.26 -0.40 12.93
C VAL A 97 -6.40 0.59 12.79
N ALA A 98 -7.28 0.35 11.82
CA ALA A 98 -8.50 1.09 11.61
C ALA A 98 -9.72 0.25 12.03
N ARG A 99 -10.61 0.86 12.82
CA ARG A 99 -11.83 0.23 13.30
C ARG A 99 -13.05 1.04 12.92
N ASN A 100 -14.09 0.38 12.42
CA ASN A 100 -15.39 0.96 12.13
C ASN A 100 -16.49 -0.09 12.34
N GLY A 101 -16.97 -0.22 13.58
CA GLY A 101 -17.90 -1.29 13.97
C GLY A 101 -17.32 -2.67 13.68
N ASP A 102 -18.01 -3.43 12.83
CA ASP A 102 -17.58 -4.76 12.38
C ASP A 102 -16.69 -4.71 11.12
N ALA A 103 -16.39 -3.53 10.56
CA ALA A 103 -15.51 -3.37 9.41
C ALA A 103 -14.13 -2.85 9.86
N ASN A 104 -13.22 -3.79 10.15
CA ASN A 104 -11.90 -3.47 10.68
C ASN A 104 -10.79 -3.82 9.66
N LEU A 105 -9.72 -3.02 9.64
CA LEU A 105 -8.58 -3.23 8.73
C LEU A 105 -7.25 -2.97 9.45
N GLN A 106 -6.29 -3.87 9.23
CA GLN A 106 -4.94 -3.75 9.74
C GLN A 106 -3.97 -3.52 8.60
N PHE A 107 -3.02 -2.60 8.79
CA PHE A 107 -1.93 -2.34 7.84
C PHE A 107 -0.62 -2.70 8.54
N ILE A 108 0.01 -3.77 8.06
CA ILE A 108 1.21 -4.32 8.68
C ILE A 108 2.35 -4.13 7.69
N PRO A 109 3.30 -3.21 7.96
CA PRO A 109 4.54 -3.15 7.21
C PRO A 109 5.28 -4.48 7.35
N LEU A 110 5.63 -5.11 6.23
CA LEU A 110 6.54 -6.24 6.23
C LEU A 110 7.93 -5.71 5.93
N GLY A 111 8.94 -6.17 6.68
CA GLY A 111 10.34 -5.78 6.49
C GLY A 111 10.88 -4.90 7.63
N PRO A 112 11.76 -3.93 7.33
CA PRO A 112 12.32 -3.04 8.35
C PRO A 112 11.22 -2.29 9.10
N THR A 113 11.46 -2.05 10.39
CA THR A 113 10.59 -1.19 11.21
C THR A 113 10.47 0.18 10.58
N LEU A 114 9.23 0.59 10.26
CA LEU A 114 8.93 1.93 9.79
C LEU A 114 8.83 2.91 10.98
N PRO A 115 9.06 4.21 10.75
CA PRO A 115 8.75 5.23 11.74
C PRO A 115 7.27 5.19 12.12
N GLN A 116 6.95 5.67 13.32
CA GLN A 116 5.56 5.84 13.73
C GLN A 116 4.88 6.84 12.79
N PRO A 117 3.74 6.47 12.18
CA PRO A 117 3.01 7.41 11.34
C PRO A 117 2.31 8.47 12.19
N GLU A 118 2.22 9.67 11.65
CA GLU A 118 1.35 10.71 12.19
C GLU A 118 -0.08 10.44 11.72
N ILE A 119 -1.07 10.60 12.61
CA ILE A 119 -2.49 10.50 12.25
C ILE A 119 -3.05 11.92 12.19
N ILE A 120 -3.29 12.40 10.97
CA ILE A 120 -3.77 13.75 10.68
C ILE A 120 -5.24 13.70 10.29
N ALA A 121 -6.07 14.62 10.81
CA ALA A 121 -7.45 14.81 10.38
C ALA A 121 -7.79 16.30 10.37
N GLY A 122 -8.32 16.80 9.25
CA GLY A 122 -8.81 18.16 9.12
C GLY A 122 -7.73 19.25 9.10
N GLN A 123 -6.53 18.96 8.60
CA GLN A 123 -5.45 19.95 8.55
C GLN A 123 -5.62 20.91 7.37
N GLU A 124 -5.56 22.23 7.63
CA GLU A 124 -5.62 23.26 6.58
C GLU A 124 -4.27 23.88 6.23
N LYS A 125 -3.36 23.99 7.21
CA LYS A 125 -2.02 24.58 7.07
C LYS A 125 -0.96 23.63 7.64
N PRO A 126 0.29 23.64 7.13
CA PRO A 126 0.77 24.43 5.99
C PRO A 126 0.27 23.88 4.64
N VAL A 127 -0.12 22.60 4.60
CA VAL A 127 -0.68 21.92 3.43
C VAL A 127 -1.96 21.21 3.86
N ILE A 128 -2.98 21.25 3.01
CA ILE A 128 -4.25 20.56 3.26
C ILE A 128 -4.01 19.05 3.35
N GLN A 129 -4.46 18.42 4.44
CA GLN A 129 -4.32 16.98 4.65
C GLN A 129 -5.46 16.42 5.51
N GLY A 130 -5.88 15.20 5.20
CA GLY A 130 -6.90 14.49 6.00
C GLY A 130 -8.29 15.11 5.89
N TRP A 131 -8.76 15.33 4.67
CA TRP A 131 -10.13 15.76 4.39
C TRP A 131 -10.80 14.78 3.43
N TYR A 132 -12.11 14.60 3.60
CA TYR A 132 -12.97 13.83 2.70
C TYR A 132 -14.15 14.70 2.26
N SER A 133 -14.52 14.66 0.97
CA SER A 133 -15.60 15.44 0.38
C SER A 133 -16.47 14.52 -0.46
N ALA A 134 -17.54 13.99 0.13
CA ALA A 134 -18.51 13.14 -0.57
C ALA A 134 -19.33 13.93 -1.60
N GLU A 135 -19.63 15.18 -1.29
CA GLU A 135 -20.48 16.07 -2.10
C GLU A 135 -19.80 17.42 -2.29
N TYR A 136 -20.17 18.13 -3.37
CA TYR A 136 -19.61 19.44 -3.65
C TYR A 136 -19.93 20.43 -2.53
N GLY A 137 -18.92 21.14 -2.04
CA GLY A 137 -19.06 22.13 -0.97
C GLY A 137 -19.10 21.54 0.45
N ILE A 138 -19.09 20.22 0.61
CA ILE A 138 -19.08 19.56 1.93
C ILE A 138 -17.77 18.81 2.10
N LYS A 139 -16.93 19.25 3.04
CA LYS A 139 -15.73 18.52 3.49
C LYS A 139 -15.83 18.19 4.98
N VAL A 140 -15.36 17.02 5.35
CA VAL A 140 -15.23 16.57 6.74
C VAL A 140 -13.80 16.13 7.03
N PRO A 141 -13.31 16.27 8.28
CA PRO A 141 -12.05 15.67 8.68
C PRO A 141 -12.04 14.17 8.40
N ASN A 142 -10.91 13.68 7.91
CA ASN A 142 -10.70 12.31 7.51
C ASN A 142 -9.38 11.81 8.11
N PRO A 143 -9.39 10.80 9.00
CA PRO A 143 -8.16 10.30 9.58
C PRO A 143 -7.26 9.79 8.46
N THR A 144 -6.03 10.29 8.42
CA THR A 144 -5.02 9.91 7.44
C THR A 144 -3.73 9.62 8.18
N ALA A 145 -3.21 8.41 8.00
CA ALA A 145 -1.90 8.05 8.51
C ALA A 145 -0.82 8.46 7.51
N VAL A 146 0.22 9.14 7.98
CA VAL A 146 1.34 9.63 7.17
C VAL A 146 2.65 9.10 7.74
N TYR A 147 3.32 8.23 6.97
CA TYR A 147 4.68 7.80 7.25
C TYR A 147 5.66 8.72 6.53
N THR A 148 6.67 9.22 7.23
CA THR A 148 7.71 10.07 6.63
C THR A 148 9.07 9.38 6.70
N LEU A 149 9.64 9.07 5.55
CA LEU A 149 10.97 8.48 5.40
C LEU A 149 11.92 9.55 4.87
N LYS A 150 12.90 9.94 5.69
CA LYS A 150 13.88 10.98 5.34
C LYS A 150 15.12 10.38 4.68
N ASN A 151 15.70 11.11 3.73
CA ASN A 151 16.94 10.73 3.03
C ASN A 151 16.87 9.32 2.40
N ALA A 152 15.69 8.97 1.88
CA ALA A 152 15.40 7.67 1.33
C ALA A 152 15.86 7.58 -0.14
N GLY A 153 16.73 6.62 -0.45
CA GLY A 153 17.05 6.26 -1.85
C GLY A 153 15.95 5.40 -2.47
N SER A 154 16.27 4.69 -3.57
CA SER A 154 15.36 3.69 -4.13
C SER A 154 15.07 2.60 -3.09
N LEU A 155 13.79 2.27 -2.90
CA LEU A 155 13.37 1.30 -1.89
C LEU A 155 12.04 0.64 -2.25
N THR A 156 11.77 -0.47 -1.56
CA THR A 156 10.51 -1.20 -1.67
C THR A 156 9.83 -1.23 -0.29
N LEU A 157 8.58 -0.80 -0.23
CA LEU A 157 7.71 -0.92 0.93
C LEU A 157 6.69 -2.02 0.67
N VAL A 158 6.52 -2.90 1.64
CA VAL A 158 5.55 -3.98 1.56
C VAL A 158 4.54 -3.80 2.67
N TRP A 159 3.26 -3.81 2.31
CA TRP A 159 2.14 -3.68 3.23
C TRP A 159 1.27 -4.92 3.15
N LEU A 160 0.98 -5.52 4.29
CA LEU A 160 -0.05 -6.54 4.42
C LEU A 160 -1.31 -5.90 5.00
N LEU A 161 -2.38 -5.89 4.21
CA LEU A 161 -3.68 -5.31 4.56
C LEU A 161 -4.66 -6.43 4.92
N VAL A 162 -5.00 -6.55 6.21
CA VAL A 162 -5.81 -7.67 6.72
C VAL A 162 -7.18 -7.18 7.19
N PRO A 163 -8.27 -7.47 6.46
CA PRO A 163 -9.62 -7.18 6.90
C PRO A 163 -10.04 -8.14 8.03
N SER A 164 -10.97 -7.70 8.86
CA SER A 164 -11.57 -8.53 9.90
C SER A 164 -12.95 -8.03 10.32
N SER A 165 -13.81 -8.98 10.69
CA SER A 165 -15.06 -8.70 11.40
C SER A 165 -14.84 -8.93 12.89
N GLY A 166 -15.04 -7.90 13.71
CA GLY A 166 -14.81 -7.99 15.15
C GLY A 166 -13.33 -8.17 15.51
N GLN A 167 -12.97 -9.30 16.13
CA GLN A 167 -11.61 -9.54 16.62
C GLN A 167 -10.61 -9.63 15.46
N MET A 168 -9.54 -8.85 15.58
CA MET A 168 -8.46 -8.86 14.60
C MET A 168 -7.69 -10.18 14.64
N PRO A 169 -7.49 -10.84 13.48
CA PRO A 169 -6.72 -12.06 13.42
C PRO A 169 -5.25 -11.77 13.73
N ASP A 170 -4.61 -12.71 14.44
CA ASP A 170 -3.14 -12.76 14.54
C ASP A 170 -2.58 -13.12 13.16
N VAL A 171 -1.72 -12.27 12.61
CA VAL A 171 -1.12 -12.47 11.29
C VAL A 171 0.37 -12.23 11.36
N LYS A 172 1.13 -13.16 10.80
CA LYS A 172 2.58 -13.08 10.67
C LYS A 172 2.94 -13.20 9.20
N GLY A 173 3.70 -12.24 8.70
CA GLY A 173 4.16 -12.19 7.33
C GLY A 173 5.68 -12.12 7.27
N TRP A 174 6.24 -12.78 6.27
CA TRP A 174 7.65 -12.71 5.92
C TRP A 174 7.77 -12.51 4.42
N TYR A 175 8.85 -11.85 4.00
CA TYR A 175 9.24 -11.88 2.60
C TYR A 175 10.76 -11.99 2.45
N SER A 176 11.19 -12.50 1.31
CA SER A 176 12.58 -12.51 0.86
C SER A 176 12.66 -12.16 -0.62
N LEU A 177 13.81 -11.65 -1.05
CA LEU A 177 14.13 -11.47 -2.47
C LEU A 177 14.81 -12.75 -2.97
N SER A 178 14.42 -13.24 -4.14
CA SER A 178 15.17 -14.27 -4.86
C SER A 178 16.14 -13.64 -5.86
N ASP A 179 17.12 -14.44 -6.31
CA ASP A 179 18.17 -14.01 -7.24
C ASP A 179 17.62 -13.50 -8.58
N ASP A 180 16.44 -14.01 -8.99
CA ASP A 180 15.70 -13.57 -10.17
C ASP A 180 14.94 -12.24 -9.97
N GLY A 181 15.10 -11.59 -8.80
CA GLY A 181 14.45 -10.34 -8.45
C GLY A 181 12.99 -10.48 -8.01
N ALA A 182 12.45 -11.69 -7.89
CA ALA A 182 11.10 -11.88 -7.37
C ALA A 182 11.05 -11.74 -5.84
N MET A 183 9.89 -11.34 -5.33
CA MET A 183 9.58 -11.27 -3.91
C MET A 183 8.78 -12.50 -3.51
N ASN A 184 9.33 -13.30 -2.60
CA ASN A 184 8.68 -14.48 -2.05
C ASN A 184 8.06 -14.12 -0.71
N PHE A 185 6.74 -14.24 -0.60
CA PHE A 185 5.96 -14.00 0.59
C PHE A 185 5.54 -15.31 1.25
N LYS A 186 5.51 -15.31 2.57
CA LYS A 186 4.89 -16.35 3.38
C LYS A 186 4.03 -15.68 4.44
N ILE A 187 2.71 -15.88 4.37
CA ILE A 187 1.77 -15.22 5.27
C ILE A 187 0.96 -16.28 6.03
N ARG A 188 1.03 -16.24 7.36
CA ARG A 188 0.27 -17.12 8.25
C ARG A 188 -0.77 -16.32 9.03
N GLN A 189 -2.02 -16.75 8.95
CA GLN A 189 -3.14 -16.18 9.71
C GLN A 189 -3.59 -17.20 10.77
N GLY A 190 -3.46 -16.83 12.05
CA GLY A 190 -3.73 -17.72 13.17
C GLY A 190 -2.93 -19.01 13.12
N LYS A 191 -3.62 -20.16 13.25
CA LYS A 191 -3.03 -21.50 13.22
C LYS A 191 -3.12 -22.19 11.85
N ALA A 192 -3.66 -21.52 10.82
CA ALA A 192 -3.77 -22.10 9.49
C ALA A 192 -2.40 -22.27 8.83
N ASP A 193 -2.34 -23.14 7.82
CA ASP A 193 -1.17 -23.24 6.95
C ASP A 193 -0.89 -21.91 6.24
N PRO A 194 0.39 -21.55 6.08
CA PRO A 194 0.74 -20.30 5.43
C PRO A 194 0.44 -20.34 3.93
N VAL A 195 -0.06 -19.23 3.41
CA VAL A 195 -0.09 -18.99 1.96
C VAL A 195 1.29 -18.49 1.53
N THR A 196 1.78 -19.02 0.42
CA THR A 196 3.01 -18.55 -0.23
C THR A 196 2.66 -17.83 -1.52
N ALA A 197 3.37 -16.75 -1.81
CA ALA A 197 3.21 -16.02 -3.06
C ALA A 197 4.57 -15.57 -3.58
N LYS A 198 4.85 -15.77 -4.86
CA LYS A 198 6.02 -15.24 -5.55
C LYS A 198 5.56 -14.15 -6.51
N VAL A 199 5.92 -12.90 -6.22
CA VAL A 199 5.57 -11.73 -7.03
C VAL A 199 6.79 -11.24 -7.77
N TYR A 200 6.68 -11.10 -9.09
CA TYR A 200 7.78 -10.69 -9.95
C TYR A 200 7.77 -9.17 -10.18
N MET A 201 8.93 -8.64 -10.58
CA MET A 201 9.05 -7.26 -11.07
C MET A 201 8.28 -7.03 -12.37
N THR A 202 8.18 -8.08 -13.19
CA THR A 202 7.36 -8.14 -14.39
C THR A 202 6.69 -9.51 -14.49
N GLY A 203 5.44 -9.57 -14.95
CA GLY A 203 4.67 -10.80 -15.07
C GLY A 203 3.72 -11.06 -13.89
N ILE A 204 3.06 -12.23 -13.95
CA ILE A 204 1.98 -12.62 -13.04
C ILE A 204 2.51 -13.40 -11.83
N PRO A 205 2.02 -13.14 -10.61
CA PRO A 205 2.42 -13.88 -9.43
C PRO A 205 2.11 -15.38 -9.49
N GLN A 206 2.92 -16.17 -8.79
CA GLN A 206 2.59 -17.56 -8.46
C GLN A 206 2.10 -17.60 -7.01
N VAL A 207 0.98 -18.26 -6.74
CA VAL A 207 0.36 -18.31 -5.41
C VAL A 207 -0.02 -19.74 -5.07
N GLU A 208 0.32 -20.19 -3.86
CA GLU A 208 0.04 -21.54 -3.36
C GLU A 208 -0.54 -21.49 -1.93
N GLY A 209 -1.26 -22.54 -1.53
CA GLY A 209 -1.83 -22.64 -0.17
C GLY A 209 -3.14 -21.87 0.04
N VAL A 210 -3.79 -21.44 -1.04
CA VAL A 210 -5.14 -20.85 -0.99
C VAL A 210 -6.17 -21.97 -1.17
N SER A 211 -6.83 -22.37 -0.09
CA SER A 211 -8.00 -23.24 -0.19
C SER A 211 -9.19 -22.44 -0.71
N SER A 212 -9.79 -22.85 -1.83
CA SER A 212 -11.09 -22.35 -2.27
C SER A 212 -12.11 -22.60 -1.16
N ARG A 213 -12.87 -21.57 -0.79
CA ARG A 213 -14.07 -21.73 0.06
C ARG A 213 -15.22 -22.27 -0.78
#